data_AF-A0A6J4RJ36-F1
#
_entry.id   AF-A0A6J4RJ36-F1
#
_cell.length_a   1.000
_cell.length_b   1.000
_cell.length_c   1.000
_cell.angle_alpha   90.00
_cell.angle_beta   90.00
_cell.angle_gamma   90.00
#
_symmetry.space_group_name_H-M   'P 1'
#
loop_
_entity.id
_entity.type
_entity.pdbx_description
1 polymer ?
#
loop_
_entity_poly.entity_id
_entity_poly.type
_entity_poly.pdbx_seq_one_letter_code
_entity_poly.pdbx_strand_id
1 'polypeptide(L)'
;MSDGREDAAAGLASGLEAAGALIESLEEEVAGLRRDLESATAALRSAQEEIGSRADAGGEASALRAELSDLKRQHSDEQLRMSNEHIAEVAAVRRRLEEQRRADVEAASSQTRAEEIKEEFAHERAALEERHRAEVARLKASSEVWEEELRTKYQEQESRHAAELDALRRAGQERVEELEASRDEEIRRRVAEERASYEERHEAALQALKGAAAGRELELRRDYQAVVETQQAEIESLRAELESRELQVEEARKEERRQVKALAEGRERDLRRSQATRLAEAQQAADRRLAALQGQREADNRALRARHAEEMAALRTEHERSLAAEDERRRSETWALEERLREAEIRRETELRTYGARIRELEAGRLAEAEEADRAHEEAVASLKAELAAKDDRISSLQDELDGAARADDAPPPRPQPEAPPAPANEAGNLPEEQDAHDLTGEMEARGILAEERIAGLEARLAEAAEEARRNAEERDAARESLKRLSDPERRLREALALFNESEHARAVASISRSFGLPKVHAGLEGGASGKPTLTLLWDDVAWRRYVSDPTEGVPDPRVYLAGTGDDPSEVSQPEREPNARMDAKGRLTLGVQAR
;
A
#
# COMPACT_ATOMS: atom_id res chain seq x y z
N MET A 1 122.72 257.82 52.94
CA MET A 1 123.93 258.26 52.23
C MET A 1 124.11 257.36 51.02
N SER A 2 124.38 257.87 49.83
CA SER A 2 124.31 259.27 49.40
C SER A 2 124.43 259.31 47.88
N ASP A 3 123.51 260.03 47.24
CA ASP A 3 123.48 260.30 45.79
C ASP A 3 123.35 259.07 44.86
N GLY A 4 122.97 259.24 43.58
CA GLY A 4 122.42 260.43 42.93
C GLY A 4 122.86 260.59 41.46
N ARG A 5 122.11 261.38 40.69
CA ARG A 5 122.28 261.63 39.24
C ARG A 5 122.04 260.36 38.38
N GLU A 6 122.44 260.31 37.12
CA GLU A 6 121.68 260.76 35.93
C GLU A 6 121.84 259.69 34.82
N ASP A 7 121.15 259.67 33.67
CA ASP A 7 120.40 260.72 32.95
C ASP A 7 119.00 260.23 32.46
N ALA A 8 118.15 261.16 32.01
CA ALA A 8 116.76 260.93 31.59
C ALA A 8 116.55 260.51 30.12
N ALA A 9 117.59 260.35 29.28
CA ALA A 9 117.41 260.14 27.83
C ALA A 9 117.18 258.69 27.36
N ALA A 10 117.68 257.67 28.06
CA ALA A 10 117.77 256.30 27.50
C ALA A 10 116.52 255.42 27.68
N GLY A 11 115.72 255.66 28.72
CA GLY A 11 114.68 254.71 29.18
C GLY A 11 113.44 254.55 28.28
N LEU A 12 113.26 255.40 27.28
CA LEU A 12 112.05 255.43 26.44
C LEU A 12 112.11 254.54 25.20
N ALA A 13 113.30 254.16 24.71
CA ALA A 13 113.43 253.40 23.46
C ALA A 13 113.06 251.91 23.63
N SER A 14 113.59 251.24 24.66
CA SER A 14 113.38 249.80 24.89
C SER A 14 111.91 249.45 25.23
N GLY A 15 111.15 250.40 25.79
CA GLY A 15 109.73 250.21 26.07
C GLY A 15 108.83 250.14 24.82
N LEU A 16 109.33 250.49 23.63
CA LEU A 16 108.57 250.44 22.38
C LEU A 16 108.73 249.11 21.63
N GLU A 17 109.91 248.48 21.64
CA GLU A 17 110.11 247.16 21.02
C GLU A 17 109.24 246.08 21.69
N ALA A 18 109.17 246.08 23.02
CA ALA A 18 108.35 245.13 23.79
C ALA A 18 106.84 245.31 23.56
N ALA A 19 106.40 246.51 23.19
CA ALA A 19 104.99 246.79 22.87
C ALA A 19 104.60 246.32 21.46
N GLY A 20 105.54 246.31 20.51
CA GLY A 20 105.31 245.79 19.15
C GLY A 20 105.09 244.29 19.12
N ALA A 21 105.98 243.53 19.78
CA ALA A 21 105.93 242.06 19.81
C ALA A 21 104.63 241.48 20.40
N LEU A 22 103.96 242.23 21.29
CA LEU A 22 102.69 241.80 21.88
C LEU A 22 101.47 242.04 20.95
N ILE A 23 101.62 242.87 19.91
CA ILE A 23 100.58 243.11 18.90
C ILE A 23 100.65 242.03 17.81
N GLU A 24 101.84 241.74 17.27
CA GLU A 24 102.03 240.68 16.26
C GLU A 24 101.52 239.31 16.75
N SER A 25 101.78 238.97 18.02
CA SER A 25 101.28 237.75 18.67
C SER A 25 99.74 237.64 18.66
N LEU A 26 99.03 238.74 18.93
CA LEU A 26 97.56 238.78 18.91
C LEU A 26 96.98 238.77 17.49
N GLU A 27 97.71 239.31 16.50
CA GLU A 27 97.32 239.22 15.10
C GLU A 27 97.50 237.78 14.54
N GLU A 28 98.53 237.04 14.97
CA GLU A 28 98.69 235.63 14.62
C GLU A 28 97.58 234.73 15.20
N GLU A 29 97.18 234.90 16.47
CA GLU A 29 96.07 234.12 17.05
C GLU A 29 94.72 234.41 16.34
N VAL A 30 94.43 235.67 16.02
CA VAL A 30 93.22 236.05 15.25
C VAL A 30 93.27 235.54 13.81
N ALA A 31 94.46 235.47 13.20
CA ALA A 31 94.64 234.83 11.89
C ALA A 31 94.46 233.30 11.96
N GLY A 32 94.89 232.65 13.05
CA GLY A 32 94.65 231.23 13.31
C GLY A 32 93.15 230.91 13.38
N LEU A 33 92.43 231.58 14.29
CA LEU A 33 91.00 231.36 14.51
C LEU A 33 90.13 231.61 13.25
N ARG A 34 90.58 232.46 12.31
CA ARG A 34 89.92 232.64 11.01
C ARG A 34 90.08 231.43 10.09
N ARG A 35 91.28 230.83 10.00
CA ARG A 35 91.52 229.63 9.18
C ARG A 35 90.71 228.43 9.67
N ASP A 36 90.57 228.27 10.99
CA ASP A 36 89.79 227.18 11.56
C ASP A 36 88.28 227.33 11.29
N LEU A 37 87.77 228.57 11.22
CA LEU A 37 86.36 228.85 10.90
C LEU A 37 86.07 228.66 9.40
N GLU A 38 87.02 228.99 8.52
CA GLU A 38 86.96 228.65 7.08
C GLU A 38 87.04 227.13 6.85
N SER A 39 87.90 226.42 7.60
CA SER A 39 87.99 224.95 7.58
C SER A 39 86.68 224.28 8.02
N ALA A 40 86.09 224.74 9.12
CA ALA A 40 84.82 224.23 9.63
C ALA A 40 83.65 224.48 8.67
N THR A 41 83.61 225.62 7.97
CA THR A 41 82.56 225.93 6.99
C THR A 41 82.75 225.19 5.66
N ALA A 42 83.98 224.84 5.27
CA ALA A 42 84.24 223.93 4.15
C ALA A 42 83.75 222.50 4.46
N ALA A 43 84.05 221.98 5.66
CA ALA A 43 83.58 220.66 6.10
C ALA A 43 82.04 220.57 6.12
N LEU A 44 81.35 221.64 6.55
CA LEU A 44 79.89 221.66 6.66
C LEU A 44 79.19 221.65 5.28
N ARG A 45 79.79 222.24 4.23
CA ARG A 45 79.28 222.09 2.85
C ARG A 45 79.45 220.66 2.33
N SER A 46 80.62 220.05 2.53
CA SER A 46 80.88 218.66 2.13
C SER A 46 79.84 217.69 2.73
N ALA A 47 79.54 217.86 4.03
CA ALA A 47 78.51 217.07 4.72
C ALA A 47 77.06 217.36 4.24
N GLN A 48 76.80 218.52 3.64
CA GLN A 48 75.47 218.82 3.06
C GLN A 48 75.28 218.19 1.68
N GLU A 49 76.33 218.03 0.88
CA GLU A 49 76.24 217.38 -0.43
C GLU A 49 76.07 215.85 -0.31
N GLU A 50 76.71 215.19 0.66
CA GLU A 50 76.47 213.75 0.95
C GLU A 50 75.05 213.44 1.47
N ILE A 51 74.36 214.41 2.05
CA ILE A 51 72.95 214.24 2.48
C ILE A 51 71.99 214.38 1.28
N GLY A 52 72.34 215.22 0.29
CA GLY A 52 71.56 215.36 -0.94
C GLY A 52 71.46 214.06 -1.76
N SER A 53 72.56 213.31 -1.87
CA SER A 53 72.63 212.06 -2.62
C SER A 53 71.93 210.87 -1.95
N ARG A 54 71.34 211.04 -0.76
CA ARG A 54 70.55 209.99 -0.06
C ARG A 54 69.05 210.00 -0.35
N ALA A 55 68.54 210.93 -1.15
CA ALA A 55 67.12 211.05 -1.45
C ALA A 55 66.55 209.92 -2.35
N ASP A 56 67.33 209.37 -3.28
CA ASP A 56 66.87 208.36 -4.24
C ASP A 56 66.97 206.89 -3.76
N ALA A 57 67.57 206.63 -2.59
CA ALA A 57 67.69 205.28 -2.02
C ALA A 57 66.35 204.67 -1.51
N GLY A 58 65.24 205.42 -1.60
CA GLY A 58 63.91 204.96 -1.18
C GLY A 58 63.22 204.01 -2.16
N GLY A 59 63.54 204.11 -3.47
CA GLY A 59 62.87 203.33 -4.52
C GLY A 59 63.21 201.84 -4.48
N GLU A 60 64.50 201.52 -4.51
CA GLU A 60 65.00 200.13 -4.55
C GLU A 60 64.61 199.35 -3.29
N ALA A 61 64.61 200.00 -2.12
CA ALA A 61 64.18 199.41 -0.85
C ALA A 61 62.66 199.10 -0.80
N SER A 62 61.87 199.69 -1.69
CA SER A 62 60.46 199.36 -1.89
C SER A 62 60.30 198.19 -2.86
N ALA A 63 60.98 198.23 -4.01
CA ALA A 63 60.96 197.18 -5.03
C ALA A 63 61.37 195.81 -4.45
N LEU A 64 62.50 195.76 -3.75
CA LEU A 64 62.99 194.52 -3.12
C LEU A 64 62.04 193.96 -2.04
N ARG A 65 61.17 194.79 -1.43
CA ARG A 65 60.15 194.31 -0.49
C ARG A 65 58.92 193.75 -1.21
N ALA A 66 58.55 194.30 -2.36
CA ALA A 66 57.50 193.74 -3.21
C ALA A 66 57.91 192.34 -3.69
N GLU A 67 59.11 192.21 -4.27
CA GLU A 67 59.67 190.92 -4.73
C GLU A 67 59.75 189.88 -3.60
N LEU A 68 60.18 190.26 -2.38
CA LEU A 68 60.19 189.36 -1.22
C LEU A 68 58.79 188.96 -0.73
N SER A 69 57.78 189.78 -0.99
CA SER A 69 56.37 189.44 -0.69
C SER A 69 55.77 188.52 -1.75
N ASP A 70 56.08 188.74 -3.03
CA ASP A 70 55.64 187.87 -4.13
C ASP A 70 56.34 186.50 -4.10
N LEU A 71 57.64 186.44 -3.79
CA LEU A 71 58.35 185.17 -3.57
C LEU A 71 57.80 184.39 -2.37
N LYS A 72 57.44 185.08 -1.27
CA LYS A 72 56.77 184.42 -0.13
C LYS A 72 55.39 183.90 -0.50
N ARG A 73 54.64 184.64 -1.30
CA ARG A 73 53.32 184.24 -1.79
C ARG A 73 53.42 183.04 -2.74
N GLN A 74 54.34 183.09 -3.71
CA GLN A 74 54.63 181.95 -4.58
C GLN A 74 55.02 180.73 -3.75
N HIS A 75 55.88 180.86 -2.73
CA HIS A 75 56.24 179.74 -1.87
C HIS A 75 55.06 179.19 -1.05
N SER A 76 54.17 180.03 -0.52
CA SER A 76 52.96 179.56 0.17
C SER A 76 51.97 178.90 -0.79
N ASP A 77 51.80 179.45 -1.99
CA ASP A 77 50.87 178.96 -3.00
C ASP A 77 51.40 177.61 -3.57
N GLU A 78 52.71 177.46 -3.74
CA GLU A 78 53.38 176.20 -4.13
C GLU A 78 53.29 175.13 -3.01
N GLN A 79 53.49 175.50 -1.73
CA GLN A 79 53.28 174.58 -0.61
C GLN A 79 51.81 174.15 -0.50
N LEU A 80 50.85 175.06 -0.73
CA LEU A 80 49.44 174.72 -0.79
C LEU A 80 49.13 173.82 -1.99
N ARG A 81 49.77 174.04 -3.15
CA ARG A 81 49.63 173.17 -4.33
C ARG A 81 50.11 171.75 -4.02
N MET A 82 51.34 171.60 -3.51
CA MET A 82 51.93 170.32 -3.12
C MET A 82 51.10 169.61 -2.03
N SER A 83 50.59 170.35 -1.04
CA SER A 83 49.72 169.80 0.01
C SER A 83 48.38 169.30 -0.56
N ASN A 84 47.74 170.09 -1.43
CA ASN A 84 46.48 169.70 -2.08
C ASN A 84 46.65 168.52 -3.05
N GLU A 85 47.76 168.49 -3.81
CA GLU A 85 48.14 167.35 -4.65
C GLU A 85 48.30 166.09 -3.80
N HIS A 86 49.05 166.14 -2.70
CA HIS A 86 49.25 164.98 -1.82
C HIS A 86 47.96 164.53 -1.10
N ILE A 87 47.09 165.46 -0.71
CA ILE A 87 45.76 165.15 -0.18
C ILE A 87 44.90 164.46 -1.24
N ALA A 88 44.95 164.91 -2.50
CA ALA A 88 44.23 164.29 -3.61
C ALA A 88 44.75 162.88 -3.93
N GLU A 89 46.07 162.67 -3.90
CA GLU A 89 46.70 161.35 -4.05
C GLU A 89 46.27 160.39 -2.94
N VAL A 90 46.35 160.81 -1.67
CA VAL A 90 45.91 159.98 -0.53
C VAL A 90 44.40 159.68 -0.63
N ALA A 91 43.57 160.62 -1.09
CA ALA A 91 42.15 160.39 -1.35
C ALA A 91 41.87 159.49 -2.57
N ALA A 92 42.79 159.40 -3.53
CA ALA A 92 42.70 158.46 -4.66
C ALA A 92 43.14 157.05 -4.24
N VAL A 93 44.22 156.92 -3.45
CA VAL A 93 44.67 155.64 -2.89
C VAL A 93 43.63 155.04 -1.95
N ARG A 94 43.00 155.85 -1.09
CA ARG A 94 41.89 155.39 -0.22
C ARG A 94 40.71 154.87 -1.03
N ARG A 95 40.27 155.59 -2.07
CA ARG A 95 39.20 155.12 -2.95
C ARG A 95 39.54 153.80 -3.64
N ARG A 96 40.75 153.66 -4.20
CA ARG A 96 41.20 152.37 -4.79
C ARG A 96 41.21 151.23 -3.77
N LEU A 97 41.61 151.48 -2.53
CA LEU A 97 41.60 150.47 -1.46
C LEU A 97 40.18 150.10 -1.01
N GLU A 98 39.25 151.05 -1.00
CA GLU A 98 37.83 150.81 -0.72
C GLU A 98 37.13 150.09 -1.89
N GLU A 99 37.48 150.41 -3.13
CA GLU A 99 37.05 149.72 -4.35
C GLU A 99 37.54 148.27 -4.37
N GLN A 100 38.82 148.02 -4.05
CA GLN A 100 39.37 146.66 -3.87
C GLN A 100 38.63 145.90 -2.77
N ARG A 101 38.44 146.50 -1.58
CA ARG A 101 37.70 145.85 -0.48
C ARG A 101 36.25 145.52 -0.84
N ARG A 102 35.58 146.34 -1.67
CA ARG A 102 34.25 146.00 -2.20
C ARG A 102 34.31 144.83 -3.16
N ALA A 103 35.26 144.84 -4.10
CA ALA A 103 35.47 143.72 -5.02
C ALA A 103 35.81 142.41 -4.28
N ASP A 104 36.63 142.44 -3.23
CA ASP A 104 36.97 141.28 -2.40
C ASP A 104 35.75 140.74 -1.64
N VAL A 105 34.90 141.63 -1.09
CA VAL A 105 33.65 141.25 -0.40
C VAL A 105 32.60 140.74 -1.38
N GLU A 106 32.47 141.35 -2.56
CA GLU A 106 31.59 140.87 -3.62
C GLU A 106 32.05 139.50 -4.13
N ALA A 107 33.34 139.32 -4.37
CA ALA A 107 33.95 138.04 -4.74
C ALA A 107 33.68 136.96 -3.67
N ALA A 108 33.94 137.24 -2.39
CA ALA A 108 33.63 136.33 -1.29
C ALA A 108 32.13 135.97 -1.23
N SER A 109 31.22 136.95 -1.39
CA SER A 109 29.77 136.70 -1.42
C SER A 109 29.30 135.94 -2.67
N SER A 110 30.02 136.05 -3.78
CA SER A 110 29.78 135.25 -4.98
C SER A 110 30.29 133.83 -4.82
N GLN A 111 31.39 133.64 -4.07
CA GLN A 111 31.93 132.33 -3.76
C GLN A 111 31.06 131.57 -2.76
N THR A 112 30.54 132.21 -1.69
CA THR A 112 29.58 131.53 -0.79
C THR A 112 28.32 131.11 -1.55
N ARG A 113 27.75 131.99 -2.38
CA ARG A 113 26.62 131.63 -3.27
C ARG A 113 26.94 130.50 -4.25
N ALA A 114 28.18 130.43 -4.76
CA ALA A 114 28.60 129.36 -5.64
C ALA A 114 28.75 128.02 -4.90
N GLU A 115 29.22 128.00 -3.65
CA GLU A 115 29.23 126.79 -2.83
C GLU A 115 27.81 126.42 -2.35
N GLU A 116 26.98 127.38 -1.93
CA GLU A 116 25.55 127.18 -1.63
C GLU A 116 24.82 126.48 -2.80
N ILE A 117 24.96 127.00 -4.02
CA ILE A 117 24.37 126.41 -5.24
C ILE A 117 24.96 125.01 -5.57
N LYS A 118 26.26 124.78 -5.31
CA LYS A 118 26.86 123.43 -5.46
C LYS A 118 26.33 122.45 -4.42
N GLU A 119 26.13 122.90 -3.18
CA GLU A 119 25.54 122.10 -2.12
C GLU A 119 24.07 121.80 -2.44
N GLU A 120 23.29 122.76 -2.92
CA GLU A 120 21.93 122.53 -3.44
C GLU A 120 21.93 121.49 -4.56
N PHE A 121 22.76 121.64 -5.60
CA PHE A 121 22.88 120.63 -6.67
C PHE A 121 23.36 119.26 -6.17
N ALA A 122 24.22 119.21 -5.14
CA ALA A 122 24.67 117.96 -4.54
C ALA A 122 23.53 117.29 -3.75
N HIS A 123 22.71 118.05 -3.02
CA HIS A 123 21.53 117.56 -2.30
C HIS A 123 20.42 117.14 -3.26
N GLU A 124 20.12 117.92 -4.30
CA GLU A 124 19.17 117.54 -5.35
C GLU A 124 19.61 116.27 -6.06
N ARG A 125 20.89 116.17 -6.44
CA ARG A 125 21.45 114.96 -7.05
C ARG A 125 21.39 113.77 -6.10
N ALA A 126 21.76 113.94 -4.83
CA ALA A 126 21.66 112.87 -3.84
C ALA A 126 20.21 112.40 -3.66
N ALA A 127 19.26 113.32 -3.55
CA ALA A 127 17.83 113.01 -3.46
C ALA A 127 17.28 112.35 -4.74
N LEU A 128 17.78 112.72 -5.92
CA LEU A 128 17.42 112.08 -7.19
C LEU A 128 18.03 110.67 -7.29
N GLU A 129 19.28 110.48 -6.90
CA GLU A 129 19.91 109.16 -6.81
C GLU A 129 19.20 108.27 -5.76
N GLU A 130 18.76 108.81 -4.63
CA GLU A 130 17.96 108.07 -3.65
C GLU A 130 16.56 107.71 -4.17
N ARG A 131 15.86 108.65 -4.83
CA ARG A 131 14.59 108.35 -5.52
C ARG A 131 14.77 107.25 -6.56
N HIS A 132 15.81 107.33 -7.38
CA HIS A 132 16.07 106.31 -8.40
C HIS A 132 16.46 104.96 -7.78
N ARG A 133 17.27 104.93 -6.72
CA ARG A 133 17.56 103.70 -5.95
C ARG A 133 16.28 103.12 -5.34
N ALA A 134 15.37 103.96 -4.82
CA ALA A 134 14.09 103.53 -4.27
C ALA A 134 13.11 103.04 -5.35
N GLU A 135 13.09 103.64 -6.52
CA GLU A 135 12.34 103.17 -7.69
C GLU A 135 12.87 101.82 -8.19
N VAL A 136 14.19 101.68 -8.34
CA VAL A 136 14.84 100.40 -8.70
C VAL A 136 14.58 99.33 -7.63
N ALA A 137 14.59 99.68 -6.34
CA ALA A 137 14.25 98.76 -5.25
C ALA A 137 12.77 98.34 -5.28
N ARG A 138 11.85 99.27 -5.56
CA ARG A 138 10.41 98.97 -5.75
C ARG A 138 10.18 98.08 -6.97
N LEU A 139 10.86 98.35 -8.08
CA LEU A 139 10.80 97.52 -9.28
C LEU A 139 11.33 96.11 -9.00
N LYS A 140 12.47 95.98 -8.31
CA LYS A 140 13.02 94.67 -7.88
C LYS A 140 12.05 93.89 -6.99
N ALA A 141 11.53 94.53 -5.93
CA ALA A 141 10.53 93.90 -5.05
C ALA A 141 9.27 93.49 -5.83
N SER A 142 8.83 94.30 -6.82
CA SER A 142 7.69 93.92 -7.68
C SER A 142 8.02 92.76 -8.63
N SER A 143 9.24 92.67 -9.17
CA SER A 143 9.65 91.52 -9.98
C SER A 143 9.87 90.25 -9.14
N GLU A 144 10.35 90.38 -7.90
CA GLU A 144 10.48 89.28 -6.95
C GLU A 144 9.09 88.70 -6.61
N VAL A 145 8.11 89.56 -6.30
CA VAL A 145 6.70 89.14 -6.11
C VAL A 145 6.11 88.51 -7.38
N TRP A 146 6.37 89.05 -8.57
CA TRP A 146 5.92 88.44 -9.83
C TRP A 146 6.60 87.09 -10.13
N GLU A 147 7.87 86.92 -9.77
CA GLU A 147 8.56 85.63 -9.85
C GLU A 147 7.98 84.61 -8.85
N GLU A 148 7.65 85.02 -7.63
CA GLU A 148 6.99 84.16 -6.65
C GLU A 148 5.56 83.79 -7.06
N GLU A 149 4.79 84.74 -7.61
CA GLU A 149 3.48 84.47 -8.23
C GLU A 149 3.58 83.51 -9.43
N LEU A 150 4.64 83.60 -10.24
CA LEU A 150 4.87 82.67 -11.35
C LEU A 150 5.28 81.28 -10.84
N ARG A 151 6.22 81.20 -9.89
CA ARG A 151 6.68 79.93 -9.29
C ARG A 151 5.54 79.19 -8.61
N THR A 152 4.69 79.89 -7.85
CA THR A 152 3.50 79.29 -7.20
C THR A 152 2.48 78.82 -8.23
N LYS A 153 2.18 79.60 -9.28
CA LYS A 153 1.27 79.17 -10.37
C LYS A 153 1.82 77.97 -11.16
N TYR A 154 3.14 77.89 -11.39
CA TYR A 154 3.76 76.70 -11.97
C TYR A 154 3.66 75.48 -11.04
N GLN A 155 3.92 75.62 -9.74
CA GLN A 155 3.77 74.55 -8.76
C GLN A 155 2.30 74.08 -8.62
N GLU A 156 1.33 74.99 -8.72
CA GLU A 156 -0.08 74.65 -8.83
C GLU A 156 -0.39 73.88 -10.12
N GLN A 157 0.20 74.25 -11.26
CA GLN A 157 0.00 73.51 -12.51
C GLN A 157 0.67 72.12 -12.47
N GLU A 158 1.89 72.01 -11.97
CA GLU A 158 2.62 70.74 -11.80
C GLU A 158 1.87 69.79 -10.85
N SER A 159 1.37 70.30 -9.71
CA SER A 159 0.59 69.49 -8.76
C SER A 159 -0.77 69.07 -9.31
N ARG A 160 -1.44 69.90 -10.12
CA ARG A 160 -2.65 69.50 -10.86
C ARG A 160 -2.34 68.39 -11.87
N HIS A 161 -1.32 68.53 -12.71
CA HIS A 161 -0.94 67.49 -13.67
C HIS A 161 -0.43 66.21 -13.00
N ALA A 162 0.24 66.29 -11.85
CA ALA A 162 0.60 65.13 -11.05
C ALA A 162 -0.65 64.40 -10.51
N ALA A 163 -1.64 65.14 -10.00
CA ALA A 163 -2.91 64.57 -9.54
C ALA A 163 -3.74 63.97 -10.69
N GLU A 164 -3.75 64.59 -11.87
CA GLU A 164 -4.36 64.05 -13.09
C GLU A 164 -3.70 62.73 -13.51
N LEU A 165 -2.36 62.68 -13.54
CA LEU A 165 -1.61 61.47 -13.87
C LEU A 165 -1.82 60.35 -12.85
N ASP A 166 -1.88 60.66 -11.55
CA ASP A 166 -2.17 59.68 -10.50
C ASP A 166 -3.62 59.20 -10.50
N ALA A 167 -4.59 60.06 -10.86
CA ALA A 167 -5.97 59.65 -11.09
C ALA A 167 -6.08 58.70 -12.30
N LEU A 168 -5.39 59.02 -13.41
CA LEU A 168 -5.34 58.15 -14.60
C LEU A 168 -4.63 56.82 -14.32
N ARG A 169 -3.58 56.82 -13.48
CA ARG A 169 -2.91 55.59 -13.01
C ARG A 169 -3.87 54.71 -12.21
N ARG A 170 -4.59 55.28 -11.22
CA ARG A 170 -5.56 54.55 -10.40
C ARG A 170 -6.70 53.97 -11.23
N ALA A 171 -7.34 54.76 -12.09
CA ALA A 171 -8.37 54.28 -13.01
C ALA A 171 -7.85 53.21 -13.99
N GLY A 172 -6.56 53.26 -14.34
CA GLY A 172 -5.89 52.20 -15.10
C GLY A 172 -5.68 50.92 -14.29
N GLN A 173 -5.29 51.02 -13.01
CA GLN A 173 -5.11 49.89 -12.10
C GLN A 173 -6.46 49.24 -11.75
N GLU A 174 -7.47 50.02 -11.36
CA GLU A 174 -8.84 49.57 -11.10
C GLU A 174 -9.38 48.76 -12.30
N ARG A 175 -9.16 49.25 -13.53
CA ARG A 175 -9.57 48.55 -14.75
C ARG A 175 -8.76 47.28 -15.06
N VAL A 176 -7.50 47.19 -14.62
CA VAL A 176 -6.72 45.95 -14.68
C VAL A 176 -7.25 44.96 -13.66
N GLU A 177 -7.53 45.39 -12.43
CA GLU A 177 -8.11 44.56 -11.36
C GLU A 177 -9.51 44.02 -11.74
N GLU A 178 -10.37 44.82 -12.38
CA GLU A 178 -11.65 44.37 -12.96
C GLU A 178 -11.46 43.30 -14.05
N LEU A 179 -10.50 43.49 -14.96
CA LEU A 179 -10.23 42.54 -16.04
C LEU A 179 -9.58 41.25 -15.52
N GLU A 180 -8.70 41.34 -14.54
CA GLU A 180 -8.12 40.18 -13.88
C GLU A 180 -9.19 39.43 -13.09
N ALA A 181 -10.02 40.10 -12.29
CA ALA A 181 -11.12 39.47 -11.55
C ALA A 181 -12.13 38.75 -12.46
N SER A 182 -12.53 39.37 -13.58
CA SER A 182 -13.47 38.75 -14.54
C SER A 182 -12.85 37.57 -15.28
N ARG A 183 -11.56 37.64 -15.65
CA ARG A 183 -10.80 36.50 -16.19
C ARG A 183 -10.67 35.36 -15.19
N ASP A 184 -10.42 35.68 -13.93
CA ASP A 184 -10.30 34.70 -12.85
C ASP A 184 -11.64 34.01 -12.58
N GLU A 185 -12.76 34.74 -12.63
CA GLU A 185 -14.10 34.19 -12.55
C GLU A 185 -14.42 33.28 -13.76
N GLU A 186 -14.05 33.68 -14.98
CA GLU A 186 -14.17 32.80 -16.16
C GLU A 186 -13.35 31.51 -16.03
N ILE A 187 -12.11 31.60 -15.52
CA ILE A 187 -11.25 30.43 -15.28
C ILE A 187 -11.86 29.52 -14.22
N ARG A 188 -12.30 30.07 -13.07
CA ARG A 188 -12.98 29.31 -12.00
C ARG A 188 -14.24 28.62 -12.54
N ARG A 189 -15.02 29.32 -13.37
CA ARG A 189 -16.23 28.80 -14.00
C ARG A 189 -15.91 27.65 -14.95
N ARG A 190 -14.94 27.81 -15.87
CA ARG A 190 -14.53 26.73 -16.79
C ARG A 190 -14.00 25.51 -16.04
N VAL A 191 -13.21 25.71 -14.97
CA VAL A 191 -12.72 24.61 -14.12
C VAL A 191 -13.87 23.91 -13.36
N ALA A 192 -14.92 24.63 -12.97
CA ALA A 192 -16.11 24.03 -12.38
C ALA A 192 -16.95 23.24 -13.41
N GLU A 193 -17.14 23.80 -14.62
CA GLU A 193 -17.83 23.14 -15.73
C GLU A 193 -17.07 21.88 -16.20
N GLU A 194 -15.73 21.94 -16.28
CA GLU A 194 -14.88 20.78 -16.56
C GLU A 194 -14.99 19.70 -15.49
N ARG A 195 -14.92 20.07 -14.20
CA ARG A 195 -15.09 19.14 -13.07
C ARG A 195 -16.45 18.47 -13.08
N ALA A 196 -17.54 19.23 -13.24
CA ALA A 196 -18.88 18.67 -13.37
C ALA A 196 -18.96 17.68 -14.55
N SER A 197 -18.40 18.03 -15.71
CA SER A 197 -18.37 17.11 -16.86
C SER A 197 -17.51 15.87 -16.64
N TYR A 198 -16.49 15.95 -15.78
CA TYR A 198 -15.66 14.80 -15.40
C TYR A 198 -16.38 13.91 -14.38
N GLU A 199 -17.07 14.51 -13.41
CA GLU A 199 -17.90 13.82 -12.41
C GLU A 199 -19.07 13.10 -13.10
N GLU A 200 -19.80 13.75 -14.00
CA GLU A 200 -20.84 13.12 -14.84
C GLU A 200 -20.30 11.93 -15.64
N ARG A 201 -19.13 12.06 -16.29
CA ARG A 201 -18.48 10.95 -17.02
C ARG A 201 -18.04 9.83 -16.09
N HIS A 202 -17.56 10.16 -14.90
CA HIS A 202 -17.12 9.18 -13.90
C HIS A 202 -18.32 8.43 -13.31
N GLU A 203 -19.41 9.12 -12.98
CA GLU A 203 -20.67 8.50 -12.56
C GLU A 203 -21.25 7.62 -13.67
N ALA A 204 -21.29 8.10 -14.92
CA ALA A 204 -21.74 7.30 -16.06
C ALA A 204 -20.87 6.04 -16.26
N ALA A 205 -19.55 6.14 -16.10
CA ALA A 205 -18.64 4.99 -16.14
C ALA A 205 -18.88 4.03 -14.96
N LEU A 206 -19.10 4.54 -13.74
CA LEU A 206 -19.44 3.72 -12.57
C LEU A 206 -20.80 3.03 -12.73
N GLN A 207 -21.80 3.68 -13.32
CA GLN A 207 -23.09 3.06 -13.63
C GLN A 207 -22.97 2.00 -14.73
N ALA A 208 -22.16 2.26 -15.77
CA ALA A 208 -21.86 1.26 -16.80
C ALA A 208 -21.12 0.03 -16.22
N LEU A 209 -20.16 0.24 -15.31
CA LEU A 209 -19.47 -0.84 -14.61
C LEU A 209 -20.41 -1.62 -13.66
N LYS A 210 -21.30 -0.94 -12.92
CA LYS A 210 -22.34 -1.59 -12.11
C LYS A 210 -23.32 -2.40 -12.97
N GLY A 211 -23.74 -1.86 -14.11
CA GLY A 211 -24.59 -2.56 -15.09
C GLY A 211 -23.91 -3.79 -15.68
N ALA A 212 -22.62 -3.69 -16.05
CA ALA A 212 -21.83 -4.81 -16.53
C ALA A 212 -21.58 -5.87 -15.45
N ALA A 213 -21.38 -5.47 -14.19
CA ALA A 213 -21.25 -6.39 -13.06
C ALA A 213 -22.56 -7.14 -12.78
N ALA A 214 -23.70 -6.44 -12.75
CA ALA A 214 -25.03 -7.05 -12.61
C ALA A 214 -25.38 -7.95 -13.81
N GLY A 215 -24.97 -7.57 -15.03
CA GLY A 215 -25.08 -8.41 -16.23
C GLY A 215 -24.33 -9.73 -16.07
N ARG A 216 -23.05 -9.67 -15.67
CA ARG A 216 -22.24 -10.86 -15.37
C ARG A 216 -22.79 -11.70 -14.22
N GLU A 217 -23.40 -11.08 -13.21
CA GLU A 217 -24.05 -11.82 -12.13
C GLU A 217 -25.29 -12.59 -12.62
N LEU A 218 -26.07 -11.99 -13.53
CA LEU A 218 -27.20 -12.65 -14.18
C LEU A 218 -26.77 -13.74 -15.17
N GLU A 219 -25.65 -13.56 -15.87
CA GLU A 219 -25.00 -14.59 -16.68
C GLU A 219 -24.55 -15.76 -15.80
N LEU A 220 -23.75 -15.52 -14.76
CA LEU A 220 -23.32 -16.55 -13.81
C LEU A 220 -24.50 -17.28 -13.15
N ARG A 221 -25.57 -16.58 -12.78
CA ARG A 221 -26.80 -17.21 -12.24
C ARG A 221 -27.46 -18.14 -13.26
N ARG A 222 -27.47 -17.78 -14.56
CA ARG A 222 -27.97 -18.66 -15.64
C ARG A 222 -27.05 -19.84 -15.88
N ASP A 223 -25.74 -19.63 -15.87
CA ASP A 223 -24.76 -20.71 -16.05
C ASP A 223 -24.83 -21.72 -14.90
N TYR A 224 -24.93 -21.24 -13.65
CA TYR A 224 -25.19 -22.10 -12.48
C TYR A 224 -26.53 -22.83 -12.59
N GLN A 225 -27.60 -22.16 -13.06
CA GLN A 225 -28.89 -22.83 -13.29
C GLN A 225 -28.78 -23.92 -14.37
N ALA A 226 -28.12 -23.66 -15.49
CA ALA A 226 -27.93 -24.63 -16.57
C ALA A 226 -27.06 -25.82 -16.12
N VAL A 227 -26.03 -25.59 -15.28
CA VAL A 227 -25.25 -26.66 -14.65
C VAL A 227 -26.12 -27.48 -13.68
N VAL A 228 -26.97 -26.84 -12.88
CA VAL A 228 -27.90 -27.53 -11.97
C VAL A 228 -28.94 -28.34 -12.75
N GLU A 229 -29.51 -27.81 -13.82
CA GLU A 229 -30.45 -28.52 -14.70
C GLU A 229 -29.77 -29.72 -15.40
N THR A 230 -28.51 -29.56 -15.83
CA THR A 230 -27.70 -30.65 -16.39
C THR A 230 -27.42 -31.74 -15.35
N GLN A 231 -27.05 -31.37 -14.12
CA GLN A 231 -26.82 -32.30 -13.02
C GLN A 231 -28.11 -32.97 -12.56
N GLN A 232 -29.25 -32.30 -12.60
CA GLN A 232 -30.56 -32.90 -12.32
C GLN A 232 -30.91 -33.94 -13.39
N ALA A 233 -30.72 -33.64 -14.67
CA ALA A 233 -30.91 -34.60 -15.76
C ALA A 233 -29.96 -35.81 -15.66
N GLU A 234 -28.70 -35.60 -15.26
CA GLU A 234 -27.75 -36.70 -14.98
C GLU A 234 -28.21 -37.56 -13.80
N ILE A 235 -28.65 -36.95 -12.69
CA ILE A 235 -29.20 -37.64 -11.52
C ILE A 235 -30.48 -38.42 -11.87
N GLU A 236 -31.35 -37.88 -12.72
CA GLU A 236 -32.56 -38.57 -13.19
C GLU A 236 -32.23 -39.72 -14.15
N SER A 237 -31.24 -39.56 -15.04
CA SER A 237 -30.72 -40.65 -15.87
C SER A 237 -30.10 -41.77 -15.02
N LEU A 238 -29.30 -41.42 -14.01
CA LEU A 238 -28.70 -42.39 -13.09
C LEU A 238 -29.74 -43.09 -12.21
N ARG A 239 -30.83 -42.41 -11.81
CA ARG A 239 -31.99 -43.04 -11.14
C ARG A 239 -32.70 -44.03 -12.07
N ALA A 240 -32.98 -43.64 -13.32
CA ALA A 240 -33.60 -44.54 -14.30
C ALA A 240 -32.71 -45.75 -14.63
N GLU A 241 -31.38 -45.58 -14.67
CA GLU A 241 -30.44 -46.70 -14.77
C GLU A 241 -30.47 -47.60 -13.53
N LEU A 242 -30.53 -47.03 -12.32
CA LEU A 242 -30.62 -47.82 -11.08
C LEU A 242 -31.94 -48.58 -11.00
N GLU A 243 -33.08 -47.95 -11.29
CA GLU A 243 -34.39 -48.60 -11.35
C GLU A 243 -34.41 -49.72 -12.42
N SER A 244 -33.81 -49.48 -13.59
CA SER A 244 -33.66 -50.51 -14.64
C SER A 244 -32.78 -51.68 -14.18
N ARG A 245 -31.68 -51.42 -13.46
CA ARG A 245 -30.82 -52.47 -12.87
C ARG A 245 -31.52 -53.20 -11.73
N GLU A 246 -32.31 -52.52 -10.90
CA GLU A 246 -33.12 -53.15 -9.86
C GLU A 246 -34.21 -54.05 -10.45
N LEU A 247 -34.88 -53.61 -11.52
CA LEU A 247 -35.82 -54.44 -12.28
C LEU A 247 -35.12 -55.66 -12.90
N GLN A 248 -33.94 -55.50 -13.51
CA GLN A 248 -33.15 -56.61 -14.04
C GLN A 248 -32.70 -57.59 -12.93
N VAL A 249 -32.31 -57.09 -11.76
CA VAL A 249 -31.95 -57.92 -10.59
C VAL A 249 -33.18 -58.60 -9.99
N GLU A 250 -34.34 -57.93 -9.97
CA GLU A 250 -35.63 -58.52 -9.62
C GLU A 250 -36.03 -59.63 -10.60
N GLU A 251 -35.86 -59.43 -11.91
CA GLU A 251 -36.14 -60.43 -12.94
C GLU A 251 -35.17 -61.61 -12.86
N ALA A 252 -33.86 -61.37 -12.72
CA ALA A 252 -32.89 -62.40 -12.43
C ALA A 252 -33.25 -63.19 -11.17
N ARG A 253 -33.64 -62.52 -10.06
CA ARG A 253 -34.14 -63.19 -8.84
C ARG A 253 -35.45 -63.96 -9.06
N LYS A 254 -36.35 -63.48 -9.94
CA LYS A 254 -37.58 -64.20 -10.33
C LYS A 254 -37.24 -65.43 -11.17
N GLU A 255 -36.22 -65.36 -12.01
CA GLU A 255 -35.70 -66.49 -12.79
C GLU A 255 -34.93 -67.50 -11.93
N GLU A 256 -34.05 -67.07 -11.04
CA GLU A 256 -33.42 -67.91 -10.02
C GLU A 256 -34.47 -68.63 -9.18
N ARG A 257 -35.52 -67.93 -8.73
CA ARG A 257 -36.66 -68.57 -8.02
C ARG A 257 -37.40 -69.57 -8.90
N ARG A 258 -37.59 -69.31 -10.21
CA ARG A 258 -38.16 -70.27 -11.17
C ARG A 258 -37.24 -71.48 -11.37
N GLN A 259 -35.93 -71.29 -11.48
CA GLN A 259 -34.93 -72.35 -11.64
C GLN A 259 -34.81 -73.21 -10.37
N VAL A 260 -34.68 -72.59 -9.20
CA VAL A 260 -34.70 -73.28 -7.89
C VAL A 260 -36.00 -74.03 -7.69
N LYS A 261 -37.16 -73.46 -8.07
CA LYS A 261 -38.45 -74.17 -8.05
C LYS A 261 -38.47 -75.34 -9.04
N ALA A 262 -37.97 -75.17 -10.27
CA ALA A 262 -37.90 -76.25 -11.25
C ALA A 262 -36.93 -77.38 -10.83
N LEU A 263 -35.82 -77.05 -10.16
CA LEU A 263 -34.90 -78.01 -9.56
C LEU A 263 -35.50 -78.69 -8.32
N ALA A 264 -36.29 -77.97 -7.51
CA ALA A 264 -37.01 -78.54 -6.38
C ALA A 264 -38.13 -79.48 -6.86
N GLU A 265 -38.94 -79.09 -7.85
CA GLU A 265 -39.94 -79.94 -8.49
C GLU A 265 -39.29 -81.11 -9.24
N GLY A 266 -38.11 -80.93 -9.85
CA GLY A 266 -37.33 -82.00 -10.46
C GLY A 266 -36.90 -83.03 -9.42
N ARG A 267 -36.24 -82.58 -8.34
CA ARG A 267 -35.89 -83.41 -7.18
C ARG A 267 -37.12 -84.07 -6.55
N GLU A 268 -38.25 -83.39 -6.46
CA GLU A 268 -39.49 -83.96 -5.94
C GLU A 268 -40.05 -85.04 -6.88
N ARG A 269 -40.05 -84.82 -8.19
CA ARG A 269 -40.45 -85.83 -9.19
C ARG A 269 -39.52 -87.03 -9.16
N ASP A 270 -38.22 -86.84 -8.95
CA ASP A 270 -37.24 -87.93 -8.85
C ASP A 270 -37.26 -88.63 -7.48
N LEU A 271 -37.62 -87.94 -6.40
CA LEU A 271 -37.95 -88.54 -5.11
C LEU A 271 -39.26 -89.34 -5.20
N ARG A 272 -40.31 -88.81 -5.84
CA ARG A 272 -41.57 -89.53 -6.09
C ARG A 272 -41.34 -90.73 -7.02
N ARG A 273 -40.49 -90.61 -8.05
CA ARG A 273 -40.07 -91.74 -8.92
C ARG A 273 -39.29 -92.79 -8.13
N SER A 274 -38.28 -92.41 -7.35
CA SER A 274 -37.49 -93.38 -6.58
C SER A 274 -38.26 -93.96 -5.37
N GLN A 275 -39.24 -93.26 -4.82
CA GLN A 275 -40.22 -93.84 -3.91
C GLN A 275 -41.17 -94.80 -4.65
N ALA A 276 -41.63 -94.46 -5.85
CA ALA A 276 -42.45 -95.36 -6.66
C ALA A 276 -41.68 -96.60 -7.14
N THR A 277 -40.40 -96.51 -7.50
CA THR A 277 -39.58 -97.70 -7.80
C THR A 277 -39.32 -98.51 -6.54
N ARG A 278 -38.99 -97.89 -5.40
CA ARG A 278 -38.86 -98.61 -4.11
C ARG A 278 -40.16 -99.27 -3.67
N LEU A 279 -41.32 -98.65 -3.93
CA LEU A 279 -42.63 -99.24 -3.66
C LEU A 279 -42.94 -100.39 -4.64
N ALA A 280 -42.61 -100.25 -5.92
CA ALA A 280 -42.75 -101.32 -6.91
C ALA A 280 -41.76 -102.48 -6.68
N GLU A 281 -40.55 -102.20 -6.21
CA GLU A 281 -39.55 -103.18 -5.79
C GLU A 281 -39.99 -103.88 -4.50
N ALA A 282 -40.56 -103.14 -3.53
CA ALA A 282 -41.12 -103.70 -2.31
C ALA A 282 -42.38 -104.53 -2.59
N GLN A 283 -43.23 -104.11 -3.53
CA GLN A 283 -44.36 -104.89 -4.05
C GLN A 283 -43.85 -106.15 -4.74
N GLN A 284 -42.93 -106.06 -5.71
CA GLN A 284 -42.31 -107.25 -6.32
C GLN A 284 -41.60 -108.15 -5.30
N ALA A 285 -41.00 -107.61 -4.24
CA ALA A 285 -40.41 -108.41 -3.17
C ALA A 285 -41.49 -109.07 -2.29
N ALA A 286 -42.62 -108.40 -2.03
CA ALA A 286 -43.78 -108.98 -1.39
C ALA A 286 -44.44 -110.05 -2.26
N ASP A 287 -44.60 -109.82 -3.56
CA ASP A 287 -45.12 -110.77 -4.54
C ASP A 287 -44.19 -111.97 -4.70
N ARG A 288 -42.87 -111.78 -4.73
CA ARG A 288 -41.89 -112.89 -4.67
C ARG A 288 -41.98 -113.67 -3.36
N ARG A 289 -42.23 -113.00 -2.21
CA ARG A 289 -42.48 -113.67 -0.93
C ARG A 289 -43.81 -114.41 -0.92
N LEU A 290 -44.88 -113.85 -1.51
CA LEU A 290 -46.18 -114.49 -1.63
C LEU A 290 -46.12 -115.69 -2.59
N ALA A 291 -45.44 -115.57 -3.72
CA ALA A 291 -45.18 -116.66 -4.65
C ALA A 291 -44.27 -117.74 -4.05
N ALA A 292 -43.27 -117.36 -3.23
CA ALA A 292 -42.47 -118.32 -2.46
C ALA A 292 -43.31 -119.04 -1.38
N LEU A 293 -44.18 -118.33 -0.66
CA LEU A 293 -45.09 -118.91 0.33
C LEU A 293 -46.21 -119.74 -0.32
N GLN A 294 -46.66 -119.39 -1.51
CA GLN A 294 -47.59 -120.19 -2.32
C GLN A 294 -46.87 -121.45 -2.84
N GLY A 295 -45.69 -121.31 -3.44
CA GLY A 295 -44.86 -122.44 -3.87
C GLY A 295 -44.49 -123.37 -2.72
N GLN A 296 -44.20 -122.83 -1.53
CA GLN A 296 -44.01 -123.61 -0.31
C GLN A 296 -45.31 -124.30 0.12
N ARG A 297 -46.44 -123.58 0.22
CA ARG A 297 -47.75 -124.18 0.53
C ARG A 297 -48.17 -125.24 -0.49
N GLU A 298 -47.79 -125.10 -1.76
CA GLU A 298 -48.02 -126.10 -2.81
C GLU A 298 -47.03 -127.27 -2.73
N ALA A 299 -45.79 -127.06 -2.28
CA ALA A 299 -44.85 -128.12 -1.96
C ALA A 299 -45.34 -128.91 -0.73
N ASP A 300 -45.77 -128.22 0.32
CA ASP A 300 -46.37 -128.80 1.53
C ASP A 300 -47.68 -129.53 1.20
N ASN A 301 -48.57 -128.96 0.38
CA ASN A 301 -49.77 -129.65 -0.10
C ASN A 301 -49.44 -130.83 -1.02
N ARG A 302 -48.38 -130.77 -1.83
CA ARG A 302 -47.90 -131.93 -2.60
C ARG A 302 -47.30 -133.00 -1.71
N ALA A 303 -46.55 -132.62 -0.66
CA ALA A 303 -45.99 -133.53 0.32
C ALA A 303 -47.06 -134.17 1.20
N LEU A 304 -48.10 -133.43 1.59
CA LEU A 304 -49.28 -133.95 2.31
C LEU A 304 -50.11 -134.86 1.40
N ARG A 305 -50.29 -134.54 0.12
CA ARG A 305 -50.95 -135.43 -0.85
C ARG A 305 -50.11 -136.66 -1.19
N ALA A 306 -48.78 -136.54 -1.21
CA ALA A 306 -47.86 -137.66 -1.37
C ALA A 306 -47.91 -138.57 -0.15
N ARG A 307 -47.79 -138.04 1.07
CA ARG A 307 -47.97 -138.79 2.32
C ARG A 307 -49.34 -139.43 2.42
N HIS A 308 -50.42 -138.72 2.09
CA HIS A 308 -51.76 -139.32 2.06
C HIS A 308 -51.90 -140.39 0.94
N ALA A 309 -51.16 -140.28 -0.17
CA ALA A 309 -51.11 -141.33 -1.18
C ALA A 309 -50.26 -142.53 -0.74
N GLU A 310 -49.17 -142.30 -0.01
CA GLU A 310 -48.31 -143.31 0.63
C GLU A 310 -49.05 -144.01 1.78
N GLU A 311 -49.82 -143.29 2.59
CA GLU A 311 -50.70 -143.80 3.64
C GLU A 311 -51.87 -144.59 3.03
N MET A 312 -52.51 -144.10 1.97
CA MET A 312 -53.53 -144.87 1.24
C MET A 312 -52.93 -146.07 0.49
N ALA A 313 -51.66 -146.04 0.09
CA ALA A 313 -50.95 -147.19 -0.48
C ALA A 313 -50.48 -148.18 0.61
N ALA A 314 -50.11 -147.69 1.80
CA ALA A 314 -49.82 -148.50 2.97
C ALA A 314 -51.09 -149.21 3.45
N LEU A 315 -52.20 -148.49 3.62
CA LEU A 315 -53.51 -149.06 3.94
C LEU A 315 -54.02 -150.03 2.86
N ARG A 316 -53.74 -149.78 1.57
CA ARG A 316 -54.02 -150.76 0.50
C ARG A 316 -53.15 -151.99 0.61
N THR A 317 -51.84 -151.86 0.76
CA THR A 317 -50.93 -153.02 0.89
C THR A 317 -51.10 -153.75 2.23
N GLU A 318 -51.60 -153.08 3.28
CA GLU A 318 -52.00 -153.68 4.55
C GLU A 318 -53.36 -154.38 4.44
N HIS A 319 -54.32 -153.82 3.70
CA HIS A 319 -55.57 -154.51 3.37
C HIS A 319 -55.35 -155.69 2.42
N GLU A 320 -54.47 -155.58 1.44
CA GLU A 320 -54.01 -156.67 0.57
C GLU A 320 -53.24 -157.73 1.37
N ARG A 321 -52.43 -157.35 2.37
CA ARG A 321 -51.84 -158.29 3.33
C ARG A 321 -52.88 -158.93 4.24
N SER A 322 -53.92 -158.20 4.64
CA SER A 322 -55.03 -158.74 5.44
C SER A 322 -55.86 -159.73 4.62
N LEU A 323 -56.12 -159.42 3.35
CA LEU A 323 -56.78 -160.33 2.39
C LEU A 323 -55.88 -161.52 2.05
N ALA A 324 -54.57 -161.33 1.88
CA ALA A 324 -53.63 -162.42 1.68
C ALA A 324 -53.49 -163.30 2.93
N ALA A 325 -53.52 -162.71 4.14
CA ALA A 325 -53.53 -163.44 5.40
C ALA A 325 -54.88 -164.10 5.69
N GLU A 326 -55.99 -163.54 5.23
CA GLU A 326 -57.30 -164.21 5.21
C GLU A 326 -57.32 -165.35 4.19
N ASP A 327 -56.70 -165.20 3.03
CA ASP A 327 -56.60 -166.27 2.04
C ASP A 327 -55.57 -167.33 2.44
N GLU A 328 -54.52 -166.99 3.19
CA GLU A 328 -53.63 -167.95 3.85
C GLU A 328 -54.32 -168.63 5.02
N ARG A 329 -55.15 -167.93 5.80
CA ARG A 329 -56.04 -168.57 6.80
C ARG A 329 -57.01 -169.51 6.13
N ARG A 330 -57.76 -169.08 5.12
CA ARG A 330 -58.67 -169.91 4.32
C ARG A 330 -57.94 -171.09 3.69
N ARG A 331 -56.73 -170.91 3.15
CA ARG A 331 -55.89 -172.02 2.64
C ARG A 331 -55.48 -172.97 3.76
N SER A 332 -55.11 -172.47 4.95
CA SER A 332 -54.78 -173.31 6.10
C SER A 332 -56.01 -174.01 6.70
N GLU A 333 -57.19 -173.40 6.59
CA GLU A 333 -58.48 -173.97 6.98
C GLU A 333 -58.94 -175.02 5.97
N THR A 334 -58.87 -174.76 4.66
CA THR A 334 -59.12 -175.78 3.63
C THR A 334 -58.09 -176.88 3.68
N TRP A 335 -56.82 -176.58 3.97
CA TRP A 335 -55.77 -177.59 4.12
C TRP A 335 -55.96 -178.41 5.40
N ALA A 336 -56.35 -177.80 6.52
CA ALA A 336 -56.72 -178.53 7.74
C ALA A 336 -58.05 -179.31 7.58
N LEU A 337 -58.97 -178.88 6.71
CA LEU A 337 -60.16 -179.64 6.34
C LEU A 337 -59.82 -180.77 5.36
N GLU A 338 -58.90 -180.57 4.42
CA GLU A 338 -58.34 -181.62 3.56
C GLU A 338 -57.52 -182.63 4.38
N GLU A 339 -56.76 -182.20 5.38
CA GLU A 339 -55.99 -183.07 6.26
C GLU A 339 -56.92 -183.82 7.21
N ARG A 340 -57.97 -183.19 7.75
CA ARG A 340 -59.06 -183.88 8.47
C ARG A 340 -59.86 -184.82 7.58
N LEU A 341 -60.04 -184.51 6.30
CA LEU A 341 -60.64 -185.41 5.31
C LEU A 341 -59.71 -186.59 5.01
N ARG A 342 -58.40 -186.37 4.81
CA ARG A 342 -57.42 -187.44 4.64
C ARG A 342 -57.26 -188.28 5.90
N GLU A 343 -57.31 -187.69 7.10
CA GLU A 343 -57.40 -188.45 8.35
C GLU A 343 -58.70 -189.24 8.45
N ALA A 344 -59.84 -188.66 8.05
CA ALA A 344 -61.12 -189.36 8.03
C ALA A 344 -61.14 -190.47 6.96
N GLU A 345 -60.47 -190.30 5.83
CA GLU A 345 -60.27 -191.31 4.80
C GLU A 345 -59.32 -192.40 5.28
N ILE A 346 -58.20 -192.07 5.94
CA ILE A 346 -57.27 -193.04 6.53
C ILE A 346 -57.91 -193.79 7.71
N ARG A 347 -58.70 -193.11 8.55
CA ARG A 347 -59.52 -193.75 9.58
C ARG A 347 -60.57 -194.66 8.94
N ARG A 348 -61.33 -194.18 7.95
CA ARG A 348 -62.29 -195.00 7.19
C ARG A 348 -61.63 -196.15 6.43
N GLU A 349 -60.39 -196.01 5.97
CA GLU A 349 -59.67 -197.07 5.26
C GLU A 349 -59.04 -198.08 6.23
N THR A 350 -58.55 -197.64 7.39
CA THR A 350 -58.12 -198.55 8.48
C THR A 350 -59.32 -199.24 9.14
N GLU A 351 -60.47 -198.58 9.24
CA GLU A 351 -61.77 -199.16 9.54
C GLU A 351 -62.19 -200.15 8.44
N LEU A 352 -62.16 -199.80 7.15
CA LEU A 352 -62.49 -200.75 6.07
C LEU A 352 -61.49 -201.92 5.97
N ARG A 353 -60.23 -201.74 6.39
CA ARG A 353 -59.24 -202.82 6.51
C ARG A 353 -59.44 -203.67 7.77
N THR A 354 -59.84 -203.09 8.90
CA THR A 354 -60.13 -203.84 10.14
C THR A 354 -61.50 -204.50 10.09
N TYR A 355 -62.56 -203.81 9.67
CA TYR A 355 -63.84 -204.42 9.29
C TYR A 355 -63.67 -205.40 8.12
N GLY A 356 -62.82 -205.14 7.13
CA GLY A 356 -62.54 -206.09 6.05
C GLY A 356 -61.81 -207.34 6.51
N ALA A 357 -60.87 -207.21 7.46
CA ALA A 357 -60.23 -208.35 8.12
C ALA A 357 -61.22 -209.08 9.04
N ARG A 358 -62.02 -208.36 9.83
CA ARG A 358 -63.05 -208.89 10.74
C ARG A 358 -64.18 -209.57 9.99
N ILE A 359 -64.57 -209.07 8.82
CA ILE A 359 -65.53 -209.70 7.92
C ILE A 359 -64.92 -210.98 7.35
N ARG A 360 -63.65 -210.99 6.95
CA ARG A 360 -62.97 -212.24 6.53
C ARG A 360 -62.77 -213.23 7.69
N GLU A 361 -62.51 -212.77 8.91
CA GLU A 361 -62.53 -213.62 10.12
C GLU A 361 -63.93 -214.16 10.39
N LEU A 362 -64.98 -213.36 10.17
CA LEU A 362 -66.37 -213.78 10.34
C LEU A 362 -66.91 -214.57 9.14
N GLU A 363 -66.28 -214.52 7.96
CA GLU A 363 -66.64 -215.31 6.77
C GLU A 363 -65.88 -216.65 6.76
N ALA A 364 -64.60 -216.66 7.13
CA ALA A 364 -63.87 -217.90 7.43
C ALA A 364 -64.43 -218.56 8.69
N GLY A 365 -64.77 -217.76 9.70
CA GLY A 365 -65.52 -218.15 10.89
C GLY A 365 -66.88 -218.73 10.50
N ARG A 366 -67.72 -218.03 9.72
CA ARG A 366 -68.99 -218.57 9.23
C ARG A 366 -68.86 -219.73 8.25
N LEU A 367 -67.72 -219.94 7.59
CA LEU A 367 -67.49 -221.14 6.78
C LEU A 367 -67.12 -222.35 7.65
N ALA A 368 -66.26 -222.16 8.66
CA ALA A 368 -65.99 -223.18 9.66
C ALA A 368 -67.24 -223.49 10.51
N GLU A 369 -67.93 -222.46 11.00
CA GLU A 369 -69.21 -222.54 11.70
C GLU A 369 -70.34 -223.00 10.78
N ALA A 370 -70.30 -222.87 9.44
CA ALA A 370 -71.28 -223.49 8.55
C ALA A 370 -70.94 -224.95 8.25
N GLU A 371 -69.66 -225.33 8.13
CA GLU A 371 -69.28 -226.74 8.07
C GLU A 371 -69.55 -227.47 9.39
N GLU A 372 -69.44 -226.78 10.52
CA GLU A 372 -69.71 -227.32 11.85
C GLU A 372 -71.20 -227.19 12.25
N ALA A 373 -71.91 -226.15 11.79
CA ALA A 373 -73.35 -226.04 11.94
C ALA A 373 -74.15 -226.77 10.86
N ASP A 374 -73.64 -227.14 9.69
CA ASP A 374 -74.36 -228.09 8.84
C ASP A 374 -74.41 -229.45 9.56
N ARG A 375 -73.28 -229.88 10.16
CA ARG A 375 -73.24 -231.04 11.07
C ARG A 375 -74.16 -230.84 12.28
N ALA A 376 -74.05 -229.72 12.99
CA ALA A 376 -74.82 -229.47 14.21
C ALA A 376 -76.28 -229.03 13.95
N HIS A 377 -76.69 -228.72 12.72
CA HIS A 377 -78.08 -228.38 12.33
C HIS A 377 -78.75 -229.57 11.65
N GLU A 378 -78.01 -230.51 11.04
CA GLU A 378 -78.47 -231.91 10.93
C GLU A 378 -78.83 -232.47 12.32
N GLU A 379 -78.02 -232.19 13.35
CA GLU A 379 -78.35 -232.54 14.75
C GLU A 379 -79.44 -231.65 15.39
N ALA A 380 -79.47 -230.34 15.14
CA ALA A 380 -80.37 -229.40 15.83
C ALA A 380 -81.72 -229.12 15.12
N VAL A 381 -81.90 -229.43 13.83
CA VAL A 381 -83.23 -229.49 13.20
C VAL A 381 -84.05 -230.66 13.75
N ALA A 382 -83.39 -231.67 14.33
CA ALA A 382 -84.03 -232.69 15.16
C ALA A 382 -84.45 -232.18 16.56
N SER A 383 -84.03 -230.98 16.97
CA SER A 383 -84.26 -230.40 18.30
C SER A 383 -85.19 -229.17 18.28
N LEU A 384 -84.83 -228.10 17.57
CA LEU A 384 -85.47 -226.77 17.68
C LEU A 384 -86.87 -226.64 17.02
N LYS A 385 -87.50 -227.76 16.66
CA LYS A 385 -88.97 -227.84 16.48
C LYS A 385 -89.75 -227.66 17.80
N ALA A 386 -89.07 -227.49 18.95
CA ALA A 386 -89.67 -227.54 20.27
C ALA A 386 -90.15 -226.20 20.88
N GLU A 387 -89.56 -225.03 20.57
CA GLU A 387 -89.62 -223.86 21.50
C GLU A 387 -90.22 -222.53 20.98
N LEU A 388 -90.63 -222.42 19.71
CA LEU A 388 -90.91 -221.15 19.02
C LEU A 388 -92.26 -220.47 19.38
N ALA A 389 -92.57 -220.28 20.67
CA ALA A 389 -93.94 -219.98 21.13
C ALA A 389 -94.14 -218.84 22.17
N ALA A 390 -93.08 -218.14 22.62
CA ALA A 390 -93.07 -217.67 24.01
C ALA A 390 -93.30 -216.18 24.36
N LYS A 391 -92.79 -215.17 23.61
CA LYS A 391 -92.68 -213.77 24.13
C LYS A 391 -92.73 -212.68 23.06
N ASP A 392 -93.55 -211.64 23.25
CA ASP A 392 -93.72 -210.53 22.29
C ASP A 392 -94.40 -209.27 22.89
N ASP A 393 -93.89 -208.67 23.99
CA ASP A 393 -94.69 -207.66 24.74
C ASP A 393 -93.92 -206.56 25.54
N ARG A 394 -94.56 -205.38 25.72
CA ARG A 394 -94.43 -204.35 26.82
C ARG A 394 -93.38 -203.17 26.77
N ILE A 395 -93.70 -202.01 26.11
CA ILE A 395 -92.89 -200.73 26.11
C ILE A 395 -93.74 -199.41 26.10
N SER A 396 -93.41 -198.31 26.85
CA SER A 396 -93.90 -196.84 26.78
C SER A 396 -93.36 -195.81 27.89
N SER A 397 -92.98 -194.46 27.66
CA SER A 397 -92.96 -193.17 28.57
C SER A 397 -91.72 -192.06 28.76
N LEU A 398 -91.82 -190.64 28.60
CA LEU A 398 -91.09 -189.31 29.19
C LEU A 398 -89.98 -188.22 28.56
N GLN A 399 -89.77 -186.89 29.03
CA GLN A 399 -88.89 -185.65 28.48
C GLN A 399 -88.53 -184.21 29.28
N ASP A 400 -87.67 -183.19 28.75
CA ASP A 400 -87.34 -181.60 28.86
C ASP A 400 -86.41 -180.75 29.95
N GLU A 401 -85.81 -179.44 30.07
CA GLU A 401 -85.61 -177.91 29.57
C GLU A 401 -84.20 -177.13 30.03
N LEU A 402 -83.65 -175.80 30.12
CA LEU A 402 -83.69 -174.21 29.88
C LEU A 402 -82.25 -173.38 30.19
N ASP A 403 -81.71 -172.05 30.27
CA ASP A 403 -81.73 -170.44 30.13
C ASP A 403 -80.25 -169.68 30.20
N GLY A 404 -79.66 -168.37 30.27
CA GLY A 404 -79.76 -166.77 30.33
C GLY A 404 -78.31 -165.95 30.50
N ALA A 405 -77.80 -164.62 30.64
CA ALA A 405 -77.90 -163.03 30.58
C ALA A 405 -76.46 -162.19 30.78
N ALA A 406 -75.94 -160.86 30.91
CA ALA A 406 -76.04 -159.26 30.82
C ALA A 406 -74.58 -158.44 31.00
N ARG A 407 -74.04 -157.10 31.09
CA ARG A 407 -74.13 -155.50 31.03
C ARG A 407 -72.66 -154.71 30.85
N ALA A 408 -72.06 -153.43 31.01
CA ALA A 408 -72.06 -151.89 31.46
C ALA A 408 -70.70 -150.99 31.06
N ASP A 409 -70.14 -149.70 31.33
CA ASP A 409 -70.28 -148.12 31.44
C ASP A 409 -68.81 -147.31 31.53
N ASP A 410 -68.24 -145.99 31.60
CA ASP A 410 -68.30 -144.39 31.64
C ASP A 410 -66.93 -143.56 31.14
N ALA A 411 -66.28 -142.29 31.28
CA ALA A 411 -66.15 -140.89 32.03
C ALA A 411 -65.15 -139.65 31.45
N PRO A 412 -64.89 -138.36 32.04
CA PRO A 412 -64.14 -137.03 31.55
C PRO A 412 -62.94 -136.27 32.40
N PRO A 413 -62.42 -134.90 32.51
CA PRO A 413 -62.49 -133.42 31.95
C PRO A 413 -61.22 -132.30 31.66
N PRO A 414 -60.74 -131.12 32.37
CA PRO A 414 -60.18 -129.71 31.87
C PRO A 414 -58.80 -128.97 32.47
N ARG A 415 -58.21 -127.66 32.51
CA ARG A 415 -58.29 -126.08 32.22
C ARG A 415 -56.95 -125.09 32.44
N PRO A 416 -56.74 -123.73 31.98
CA PRO A 416 -55.49 -122.75 32.09
C PRO A 416 -55.52 -121.10 32.36
N GLN A 417 -54.40 -120.20 32.35
CA GLN A 417 -54.28 -118.64 32.65
C GLN A 417 -52.92 -117.68 32.36
N PRO A 418 -52.82 -116.25 32.34
CA PRO A 418 -51.65 -115.23 32.01
C PRO A 418 -51.34 -113.78 32.76
N GLU A 419 -50.36 -112.79 32.39
CA GLU A 419 -49.87 -111.43 33.07
C GLU A 419 -49.06 -110.17 32.31
N ALA A 420 -48.61 -108.95 32.91
CA ALA A 420 -48.02 -107.60 32.29
C ALA A 420 -47.04 -106.44 33.02
N PRO A 421 -46.51 -105.23 32.43
CA PRO A 421 -45.38 -104.23 32.91
C PRO A 421 -45.33 -102.55 32.74
N PRO A 422 -44.24 -101.68 33.08
CA PRO A 422 -44.14 -100.10 33.28
C PRO A 422 -42.98 -99.06 32.69
N ALA A 423 -42.72 -97.73 33.13
CA ALA A 423 -41.92 -96.52 32.47
C ALA A 423 -41.08 -95.27 33.24
N PRO A 424 -40.72 -93.94 32.81
CA PRO A 424 -39.45 -93.02 33.12
C PRO A 424 -39.42 -91.37 33.42
N ALA A 425 -38.26 -90.56 33.41
CA ALA A 425 -37.95 -89.04 33.81
C ALA A 425 -36.59 -88.29 33.23
N ASN A 426 -35.91 -87.04 33.37
CA ASN A 426 -35.86 -85.52 33.88
C ASN A 426 -34.61 -84.60 33.28
N GLU A 427 -33.97 -83.36 33.53
CA GLU A 427 -33.78 -82.09 34.46
C GLU A 427 -32.92 -80.76 33.93
N ALA A 428 -32.52 -79.60 34.65
CA ALA A 428 -31.80 -78.26 34.16
C ALA A 428 -31.00 -77.15 35.13
N GLY A 429 -30.40 -75.93 34.70
CA GLY A 429 -29.62 -74.81 35.52
C GLY A 429 -29.05 -73.36 34.93
N ASN A 430 -28.36 -72.34 35.64
CA ASN A 430 -27.87 -70.89 35.21
C ASN A 430 -26.75 -69.95 36.03
N LEU A 431 -26.37 -68.62 35.71
CA LEU A 431 -25.25 -67.58 36.21
C LEU A 431 -25.58 -65.96 36.20
N PRO A 432 -24.78 -64.75 36.28
CA PRO A 432 -23.39 -64.10 36.64
C PRO A 432 -23.24 -62.56 37.29
N GLU A 433 -22.08 -61.73 37.35
CA GLU A 433 -21.83 -60.31 38.03
C GLU A 433 -20.56 -59.32 37.68
N GLU A 434 -20.25 -58.16 38.41
CA GLU A 434 -19.29 -56.96 38.15
C GLU A 434 -18.19 -56.56 39.25
N GLN A 435 -17.20 -55.62 38.99
CA GLN A 435 -16.50 -54.75 40.01
C GLN A 435 -15.55 -53.57 39.54
N ASP A 436 -15.37 -52.53 40.39
CA ASP A 436 -14.45 -51.35 40.29
C ASP A 436 -13.08 -51.55 41.01
N ALA A 437 -11.97 -50.78 40.91
CA ALA A 437 -11.55 -49.47 40.31
C ALA A 437 -11.35 -48.23 41.27
N HIS A 438 -10.19 -47.54 41.19
CA HIS A 438 -9.79 -46.32 41.96
C HIS A 438 -8.43 -45.72 41.47
N ASP A 439 -8.38 -44.53 40.84
CA ASP A 439 -7.20 -43.61 40.71
C ASP A 439 -7.45 -42.51 39.65
N LEU A 440 -7.77 -41.26 40.03
CA LEU A 440 -8.11 -40.18 39.06
C LEU A 440 -7.68 -38.75 39.41
N THR A 441 -7.23 -38.45 40.64
CA THR A 441 -6.91 -37.07 41.05
C THR A 441 -5.51 -36.62 40.64
N GLY A 442 -4.49 -37.46 40.81
CA GLY A 442 -3.09 -37.11 40.49
C GLY A 442 -2.83 -36.85 39.01
N GLU A 443 -3.60 -37.45 38.09
CA GLU A 443 -3.47 -37.19 36.66
C GLU A 443 -3.85 -35.75 36.26
N MET A 444 -4.72 -35.09 37.02
CA MET A 444 -5.22 -33.76 36.67
C MET A 444 -4.16 -32.67 36.91
N GLU A 445 -3.45 -32.73 38.04
CA GLU A 445 -2.39 -31.78 38.38
C GLU A 445 -1.17 -31.93 37.44
N ALA A 446 -0.79 -33.18 37.13
CA ALA A 446 0.27 -33.47 36.15
C ALA A 446 -0.07 -32.96 34.73
N ARG A 447 -1.35 -33.00 34.32
CA ARG A 447 -1.81 -32.41 33.05
C ARG A 447 -1.84 -30.88 33.09
N GLY A 448 -2.04 -30.27 34.25
CA GLY A 448 -1.99 -28.82 34.45
C GLY A 448 -0.58 -28.26 34.19
N ILE A 449 0.43 -28.78 34.87
CA ILE A 449 1.82 -28.31 34.75
C ILE A 449 2.34 -28.44 33.30
N LEU A 450 2.06 -29.57 32.65
CA LEU A 450 2.44 -29.79 31.23
C LEU A 450 1.67 -28.90 30.24
N ALA A 451 0.50 -28.36 30.63
CA ALA A 451 -0.21 -27.35 29.84
C ALA A 451 0.41 -25.97 30.03
N GLU A 452 0.79 -25.59 31.26
CA GLU A 452 1.44 -24.30 31.57
C GLU A 452 2.82 -24.19 30.93
N GLU A 453 3.68 -25.22 31.02
CA GLU A 453 4.97 -25.26 30.32
C GLU A 453 4.80 -25.15 28.79
N ARG A 454 3.73 -25.75 28.24
CA ARG A 454 3.41 -25.67 26.81
C ARG A 454 2.87 -24.32 26.39
N ILE A 455 2.15 -23.61 27.27
CA ILE A 455 1.73 -22.22 27.06
C ILE A 455 2.96 -21.31 27.06
N ALA A 456 3.81 -21.37 28.10
CA ALA A 456 5.04 -20.59 28.17
C ALA A 456 5.98 -20.83 26.97
N GLY A 457 6.10 -22.09 26.52
CA GLY A 457 6.87 -22.44 25.31
C GLY A 457 6.25 -21.96 23.99
N LEU A 458 4.94 -21.68 23.94
CA LEU A 458 4.27 -21.04 22.81
C LEU A 458 4.39 -19.51 22.89
N GLU A 459 4.27 -18.92 24.08
CA GLU A 459 4.47 -17.48 24.31
C GLU A 459 5.91 -17.05 23.96
N ALA A 460 6.91 -17.82 24.35
CA ALA A 460 8.31 -17.56 23.97
C ALA A 460 8.50 -17.55 22.44
N ARG A 461 7.89 -18.51 21.72
CA ARG A 461 7.93 -18.56 20.25
C ARG A 461 7.13 -17.45 19.58
N LEU A 462 6.03 -17.01 20.19
CA LEU A 462 5.28 -15.85 19.72
C LEU A 462 6.07 -14.55 19.92
N ALA A 463 6.81 -14.41 21.02
CA ALA A 463 7.70 -13.28 21.26
C ALA A 463 8.88 -13.27 20.27
N GLU A 464 9.52 -14.41 20.03
CA GLU A 464 10.59 -14.57 19.03
C GLU A 464 10.10 -14.25 17.61
N ALA A 465 8.95 -14.79 17.21
CA ALA A 465 8.33 -14.49 15.92
C ALA A 465 7.87 -13.03 15.80
N ALA A 466 7.47 -12.37 16.90
CA ALA A 466 7.12 -10.95 16.90
C ALA A 466 8.38 -10.05 16.78
N GLU A 467 9.49 -10.41 17.43
CA GLU A 467 10.80 -9.77 17.23
C GLU A 467 11.29 -9.92 15.80
N GLU A 468 11.23 -11.14 15.24
CA GLU A 468 11.63 -11.42 13.87
C GLU A 468 10.72 -10.70 12.86
N ALA A 469 9.41 -10.66 13.09
CA ALA A 469 8.49 -9.86 12.29
C ALA A 469 8.79 -8.34 12.36
N ARG A 470 9.22 -7.84 13.52
CA ARG A 470 9.62 -6.43 13.69
C ARG A 470 10.90 -6.11 12.91
N ARG A 471 11.94 -6.94 13.03
CA ARG A 471 13.20 -6.80 12.25
C ARG A 471 12.93 -6.88 10.75
N ASN A 472 12.12 -7.85 10.32
CA ASN A 472 11.68 -7.97 8.92
C ASN A 472 10.84 -6.76 8.44
N ALA A 473 10.11 -6.07 9.32
CA ALA A 473 9.42 -4.83 8.97
C ALA A 473 10.41 -3.66 8.84
N GLU A 474 11.29 -3.49 9.83
CA GLU A 474 12.38 -2.48 9.85
C GLU A 474 13.27 -2.59 8.59
N GLU A 475 13.70 -3.79 8.22
CA GLU A 475 14.49 -4.05 6.99
C GLU A 475 13.70 -3.76 5.71
N ARG A 476 12.42 -4.12 5.65
CA ARG A 476 11.58 -3.87 4.46
C ARG A 476 11.25 -2.40 4.29
N ASP A 477 11.12 -1.64 5.38
CA ASP A 477 10.94 -0.19 5.32
C ASP A 477 12.24 0.55 5.00
N ALA A 478 13.40 0.07 5.48
CA ALA A 478 14.71 0.54 5.01
C ALA A 478 14.91 0.29 3.50
N ALA A 479 14.56 -0.91 3.00
CA ALA A 479 14.61 -1.24 1.58
C ALA A 479 13.61 -0.40 0.75
N ARG A 480 12.41 -0.12 1.27
CA ARG A 480 11.44 0.80 0.65
C ARG A 480 11.97 2.23 0.62
N GLU A 481 12.66 2.70 1.66
CA GLU A 481 13.32 4.00 1.63
C GLU A 481 14.45 4.05 0.61
N SER A 482 15.27 3.00 0.50
CA SER A 482 16.31 2.89 -0.53
C SER A 482 15.71 2.95 -1.94
N LEU A 483 14.70 2.15 -2.22
CA LEU A 483 13.94 2.18 -3.49
C LEU A 483 13.27 3.54 -3.75
N LYS A 484 12.78 4.23 -2.72
CA LYS A 484 12.18 5.57 -2.83
C LYS A 484 13.23 6.64 -3.12
N ARG A 485 14.42 6.56 -2.52
CA ARG A 485 15.58 7.40 -2.85
C ARG A 485 16.01 7.18 -4.31
N LEU A 486 16.01 5.94 -4.77
CA LEU A 486 16.28 5.54 -6.15
C LEU A 486 15.11 5.78 -7.13
N SER A 487 13.94 6.23 -6.66
CA SER A 487 12.77 6.51 -7.53
C SER A 487 12.81 7.90 -8.17
N ASP A 488 13.62 8.82 -7.64
CA ASP A 488 13.98 10.07 -8.32
C ASP A 488 15.01 9.76 -9.43
N PRO A 489 14.70 10.01 -10.71
CA PRO A 489 15.60 9.72 -11.82
C PRO A 489 16.89 10.54 -11.78
N GLU A 490 16.85 11.79 -11.30
CA GLU A 490 18.06 12.61 -11.18
C GLU A 490 18.98 12.06 -10.09
N ARG A 491 18.43 11.67 -8.94
CA ARG A 491 19.18 11.07 -7.85
C ARG A 491 19.78 9.71 -8.23
N ARG A 492 19.02 8.87 -8.93
CA ARG A 492 19.54 7.61 -9.48
C ARG A 492 20.74 7.84 -10.40
N LEU A 493 20.68 8.86 -11.27
CA LEU A 493 21.82 9.26 -12.11
C LEU A 493 23.03 9.74 -11.29
N ARG A 494 22.83 10.56 -10.24
CA ARG A 494 23.91 11.00 -9.34
C ARG A 494 24.59 9.82 -8.63
N GLU A 495 23.81 8.89 -8.11
CA GLU A 495 24.31 7.71 -7.36
C GLU A 495 25.01 6.72 -8.31
N ALA A 496 24.50 6.53 -9.54
CA ALA A 496 25.16 5.76 -10.59
C ALA A 496 26.49 6.36 -11.09
N LEU A 497 26.57 7.70 -11.15
CA LEU A 497 27.82 8.41 -11.49
C LEU A 497 28.86 8.29 -10.37
N ALA A 498 28.46 8.34 -9.10
CA ALA A 498 29.35 8.06 -7.97
C ALA A 498 29.91 6.63 -8.04
N LEU A 499 29.04 5.64 -8.25
CA LEU A 499 29.41 4.24 -8.41
C LEU A 499 30.36 4.00 -9.61
N PHE A 500 30.14 4.67 -10.74
CA PHE A 500 31.08 4.64 -11.87
C PHE A 500 32.43 5.25 -11.51
N ASN A 501 32.45 6.40 -10.82
CA ASN A 501 33.66 7.12 -10.41
C ASN A 501 34.53 6.35 -9.39
N GLU A 502 33.94 5.39 -8.67
CA GLU A 502 34.64 4.48 -7.76
C GLU A 502 35.12 3.19 -8.47
N SER A 503 34.47 2.83 -9.58
CA SER A 503 34.83 1.65 -10.39
C SER A 503 36.16 1.78 -11.12
N GLU A 504 36.74 0.65 -11.52
CA GLU A 504 37.99 0.62 -12.30
C GLU A 504 37.81 1.21 -13.71
N HIS A 505 36.58 1.21 -14.23
CA HIS A 505 36.27 1.74 -15.56
C HIS A 505 36.58 3.23 -15.68
N ALA A 506 36.41 4.02 -14.61
CA ALA A 506 36.82 5.43 -14.57
C ALA A 506 38.32 5.60 -14.84
N ARG A 507 39.17 4.69 -14.32
CA ARG A 507 40.63 4.70 -14.59
C ARG A 507 40.94 4.30 -16.03
N ALA A 508 40.23 3.32 -16.57
CA ALA A 508 40.39 2.89 -17.96
C ALA A 508 40.00 4.01 -18.94
N VAL A 509 38.85 4.64 -18.71
CA VAL A 509 38.35 5.81 -19.46
C VAL A 509 39.30 7.01 -19.34
N ALA A 510 39.83 7.31 -18.15
CA ALA A 510 40.89 8.32 -17.98
C ALA A 510 42.11 8.02 -18.83
N SER A 511 42.52 6.73 -18.92
CA SER A 511 43.68 6.34 -19.71
C SER A 511 43.46 6.49 -21.22
N ILE A 512 42.27 6.16 -21.73
CA ILE A 512 41.86 6.39 -23.13
C ILE A 512 41.85 7.90 -23.44
N SER A 513 41.32 8.69 -22.51
CA SER A 513 41.16 10.14 -22.69
C SER A 513 42.46 10.94 -22.68
N ARG A 514 43.57 10.34 -22.19
CA ARG A 514 44.92 10.90 -22.38
C ARG A 514 45.45 10.76 -23.81
N SER A 515 44.86 9.87 -24.61
CA SER A 515 45.23 9.65 -26.02
C SER A 515 44.25 10.32 -27.00
N PHE A 516 42.96 10.32 -26.68
CA PHE A 516 41.89 10.79 -27.58
C PHE A 516 41.18 12.07 -27.11
N GLY A 517 41.67 12.73 -26.05
CA GLY A 517 41.02 13.91 -25.46
C GLY A 517 39.86 13.57 -24.52
N LEU A 518 39.20 14.60 -23.99
CA LEU A 518 38.04 14.42 -23.11
C LEU A 518 36.79 14.07 -23.93
N PRO A 519 36.09 12.97 -23.62
CA PRO A 519 34.89 12.58 -24.34
C PRO A 519 33.70 13.48 -24.00
N LYS A 520 32.78 13.62 -24.95
CA LYS A 520 31.41 14.08 -24.69
C LYS A 520 30.70 12.96 -23.90
N VAL A 521 30.11 13.29 -22.76
CA VAL A 521 29.47 12.28 -21.89
C VAL A 521 27.97 12.55 -21.77
N HIS A 522 27.19 11.51 -22.06
CA HIS A 522 25.76 11.46 -21.81
C HIS A 522 25.47 10.45 -20.69
N ALA A 523 24.74 10.90 -19.67
CA ALA A 523 24.20 10.09 -18.60
C ALA A 523 22.67 10.04 -18.72
N GLY A 524 22.13 8.87 -19.05
CA GLY A 524 20.69 8.65 -19.31
C GLY A 524 20.13 7.47 -18.53
N LEU A 525 18.82 7.23 -18.64
CA LEU A 525 18.15 6.06 -18.07
C LEU A 525 17.56 5.21 -19.21
N GLU A 526 18.14 4.03 -19.42
CA GLU A 526 17.73 3.07 -20.44
C GLU A 526 16.35 2.49 -20.10
N GLY A 527 15.33 2.85 -20.90
CA GLY A 527 13.93 2.52 -20.66
C GLY A 527 13.10 3.62 -19.98
N GLY A 528 13.64 4.83 -19.76
CA GLY A 528 12.92 5.96 -19.17
C GLY A 528 13.10 6.08 -17.65
N ALA A 529 12.16 6.72 -16.95
CA ALA A 529 12.34 7.14 -15.55
C ALA A 529 12.63 6.00 -14.54
N SER A 530 12.17 4.78 -14.82
CA SER A 530 12.45 3.58 -14.03
C SER A 530 13.66 2.77 -14.52
N GLY A 531 14.34 3.25 -15.57
CA GLY A 531 15.38 2.57 -16.32
C GLY A 531 16.72 2.39 -15.62
N LYS A 532 17.62 1.65 -16.27
CA LYS A 532 19.00 1.45 -15.82
C LYS A 532 19.87 2.65 -16.20
N PRO A 533 20.70 3.20 -15.30
CA PRO A 533 21.60 4.29 -15.65
C PRO A 533 22.67 3.87 -16.66
N THR A 534 22.63 4.49 -17.83
CA THR A 534 23.59 4.32 -18.92
C THR A 534 24.48 5.55 -19.04
N LEU A 535 25.78 5.30 -19.17
CA LEU A 535 26.83 6.29 -19.32
C LEU A 535 27.48 6.07 -20.68
N THR A 536 27.12 6.89 -21.67
CA THR A 536 27.68 6.83 -23.02
C THR A 536 28.74 7.93 -23.17
N LEU A 537 29.95 7.55 -23.55
CA LEU A 537 31.11 8.41 -23.73
C LEU A 537 31.54 8.37 -25.19
N LEU A 538 31.65 9.53 -25.83
CA LEU A 538 32.00 9.68 -27.26
C LEU A 538 33.28 10.52 -27.40
N TRP A 539 34.34 9.92 -27.96
CA TRP A 539 35.59 10.59 -28.32
C TRP A 539 35.50 11.09 -29.77
N ASP A 540 34.75 12.18 -29.95
CA ASP A 540 34.44 12.81 -31.24
C ASP A 540 34.09 11.77 -32.33
N ASP A 541 34.86 11.72 -33.42
CA ASP A 541 34.62 10.87 -34.59
C ASP A 541 35.51 9.61 -34.59
N VAL A 542 35.99 9.17 -33.41
CA VAL A 542 37.02 8.11 -33.29
C VAL A 542 36.53 6.85 -32.57
N ALA A 543 35.75 6.99 -31.49
CA ALA A 543 35.23 5.87 -30.72
C ALA A 543 34.11 6.27 -29.76
N TRP A 544 33.23 5.33 -29.43
CA TRP A 544 32.25 5.45 -28.34
C TRP A 544 32.28 4.23 -27.41
N ARG A 545 31.89 4.43 -26.15
CA ARG A 545 31.68 3.37 -25.14
C ARG A 545 30.44 3.64 -24.31
N ARG A 546 29.62 2.62 -24.08
CA ARG A 546 28.50 2.66 -23.14
C ARG A 546 28.79 1.75 -21.94
N TYR A 547 28.70 2.31 -20.75
CA TYR A 547 28.69 1.58 -19.49
C TYR A 547 27.28 1.60 -18.88
N VAL A 548 26.89 0.51 -18.23
CA VAL A 548 25.74 0.52 -17.31
C VAL A 548 26.31 0.59 -15.90
N SER A 549 25.70 1.42 -15.05
CA SER A 549 26.05 1.57 -13.63
C SER A 549 24.76 1.49 -12.82
N ASP A 550 24.50 0.35 -12.18
CA ASP A 550 23.24 0.09 -11.48
C ASP A 550 23.42 0.30 -9.96
N PRO A 551 22.94 1.42 -9.38
CA PRO A 551 23.08 1.70 -7.95
C PRO A 551 22.13 0.89 -7.07
N THR A 552 21.26 0.05 -7.65
CA THR A 552 20.23 -0.69 -6.92
C THR A 552 20.85 -1.72 -5.97
N GLU A 553 20.51 -1.63 -4.68
CA GLU A 553 20.94 -2.61 -3.67
C GLU A 553 20.36 -4.00 -3.96
N GLY A 554 21.19 -5.05 -3.78
CA GLY A 554 20.82 -6.43 -4.12
C GLY A 554 21.17 -6.86 -5.56
N VAL A 555 21.61 -5.94 -6.43
CA VAL A 555 22.21 -6.32 -7.73
C VAL A 555 23.57 -6.98 -7.48
N PRO A 556 23.85 -8.18 -8.03
CA PRO A 556 25.14 -8.85 -7.85
C PRO A 556 26.27 -8.10 -8.55
N ASP A 557 27.44 -8.08 -7.91
CA ASP A 557 28.63 -7.42 -8.47
C ASP A 557 29.17 -8.17 -9.71
N PRO A 558 29.73 -7.48 -10.72
CA PRO A 558 30.02 -6.04 -10.77
C PRO A 558 28.83 -5.18 -11.21
N ARG A 559 28.44 -4.22 -10.36
CA ARG A 559 27.36 -3.25 -10.64
C ARG A 559 27.66 -2.26 -11.77
N VAL A 560 28.93 -2.17 -12.19
CA VAL A 560 29.37 -1.35 -13.33
C VAL A 560 30.04 -2.22 -14.38
N TYR A 561 29.48 -2.26 -15.59
CA TYR A 561 29.97 -3.07 -16.70
C TYR A 561 29.90 -2.32 -18.03
N LEU A 562 30.80 -2.70 -18.95
CA LEU A 562 30.77 -2.22 -20.34
C LEU A 562 29.61 -2.93 -21.06
N ALA A 563 28.64 -2.16 -21.55
CA ALA A 563 27.47 -2.65 -22.26
C ALA A 563 27.60 -2.51 -23.79
N GLY A 564 28.48 -1.62 -24.27
CA GLY A 564 28.76 -1.46 -25.70
C GLY A 564 30.04 -0.67 -25.97
N THR A 565 30.62 -0.87 -27.14
CA THR A 565 31.75 -0.11 -27.68
C THR A 565 31.69 -0.18 -29.21
N GLY A 566 32.10 0.87 -29.89
CA GLY A 566 32.19 0.92 -31.35
C GLY A 566 33.01 2.12 -31.82
N ASP A 567 33.33 2.15 -33.10
CA ASP A 567 34.27 3.14 -33.67
C ASP A 567 33.54 4.28 -34.42
N ASP A 568 32.27 4.11 -34.78
CA ASP A 568 31.45 5.13 -35.47
C ASP A 568 30.42 5.75 -34.49
N PRO A 569 30.48 7.07 -34.18
CA PRO A 569 29.47 7.72 -33.34
C PRO A 569 28.06 7.71 -33.95
N SER A 570 27.92 7.33 -35.23
CA SER A 570 26.62 7.13 -35.90
C SER A 570 25.79 5.99 -35.32
N GLU A 571 26.42 5.03 -34.64
CA GLU A 571 25.76 3.89 -33.99
C GLU A 571 25.01 4.29 -32.71
N VAL A 572 25.46 5.37 -32.04
CA VAL A 572 24.84 5.91 -30.82
C VAL A 572 23.55 6.66 -31.17
N SER A 573 22.47 6.50 -30.39
CA SER A 573 21.21 7.19 -30.70
C SER A 573 21.34 8.72 -30.52
N GLN A 574 20.59 9.52 -31.31
CA GLN A 574 20.71 10.99 -31.30
C GLN A 574 20.66 11.64 -29.90
N PRO A 575 19.71 11.35 -28.99
CA PRO A 575 19.69 11.98 -27.67
C PRO A 575 20.93 11.64 -26.82
N GLU A 576 21.53 10.47 -27.03
CA GLU A 576 22.76 10.06 -26.32
C GLU A 576 24.04 10.72 -26.84
N ARG A 577 23.96 11.49 -27.95
CA ARG A 577 25.08 12.31 -28.45
C ARG A 577 25.10 13.70 -27.82
N GLU A 578 24.04 14.12 -27.14
CA GLU A 578 23.96 15.41 -26.45
C GLU A 578 24.61 15.31 -25.05
N PRO A 579 25.73 16.03 -24.79
CA PRO A 579 26.46 15.87 -23.53
C PRO A 579 25.78 16.63 -22.38
N ASN A 580 25.16 15.87 -21.47
CA ASN A 580 24.56 16.38 -20.24
C ASN A 580 25.47 16.19 -18.99
N ALA A 581 26.62 15.53 -19.17
CA ALA A 581 27.65 15.33 -18.16
C ALA A 581 29.04 15.68 -18.73
N ARG A 582 29.99 15.90 -17.82
CA ARG A 582 31.39 16.26 -18.12
C ARG A 582 32.35 15.41 -17.31
N MET A 583 33.56 15.20 -17.84
CA MET A 583 34.61 14.41 -17.20
C MET A 583 35.83 15.24 -16.83
N ASP A 584 36.44 14.97 -15.67
CA ASP A 584 37.73 15.54 -15.28
C ASP A 584 38.94 14.74 -15.83
N ALA A 585 40.14 15.32 -15.72
CA ALA A 585 41.38 14.67 -16.15
C ALA A 585 41.78 13.40 -15.34
N LYS A 586 40.99 13.02 -14.32
CA LYS A 586 41.14 11.78 -13.53
C LYS A 586 40.11 10.71 -13.89
N GLY A 587 39.23 10.98 -14.86
CA GLY A 587 38.15 10.09 -15.28
C GLY A 587 36.86 10.20 -14.46
N ARG A 588 36.73 11.22 -13.60
CA ARG A 588 35.53 11.41 -12.79
C ARG A 588 34.47 12.19 -13.55
N LEU A 589 33.27 11.62 -13.61
CA LEU A 589 32.08 12.19 -14.23
C LEU A 589 31.31 13.06 -13.24
N THR A 590 30.77 14.18 -13.72
CA THR A 590 29.82 15.04 -13.00
C THR A 590 28.69 15.47 -13.94
N LEU A 591 27.45 15.56 -13.43
CA LEU A 591 26.34 16.15 -14.18
C LEU A 591 26.60 17.64 -14.47
N GLY A 592 26.11 18.11 -15.61
CA GLY A 592 26.24 19.49 -16.08
C GLY A 592 26.99 19.57 -17.40
N VAL A 593 26.45 20.39 -18.32
CA VAL A 593 27.04 20.66 -19.63
C VAL A 593 28.39 21.36 -19.46
N GLN A 594 29.39 20.94 -20.24
CA GLN A 594 30.69 21.60 -20.29
C GLN A 594 30.57 22.95 -21.02
N ALA A 595 30.98 24.04 -20.37
CA ALA A 595 31.20 25.32 -21.03
C ALA A 595 32.30 25.16 -22.09
N ARG A 596 32.03 25.67 -23.30
CA ARG A 596 32.97 25.65 -24.43
C ARG A 596 34.04 26.74 -24.29
#